data_AF-S4RTS2-F1
#
_entry.id   AF-S4RTS2-F1
#
_cell.length_a   1.000
_cell.length_b   1.000
_cell.length_c   1.000
_cell.angle_alpha   90.00
_cell.angle_beta   90.00
_cell.angle_gamma   90.00
#
_symmetry.space_group_name_H-M   'P 1'
#
loop_
_entity.id
_entity.type
_entity.pdbx_description
1 polymer ?
#
loop_
_entity_poly.entity_id
_entity_poly.type
_entity_poly.pdbx_seq_one_letter_code
_entity_poly.pdbx_strand_id
1 'polypeptide(L)'
;CEVPRDPGFPLCSDKVKYLQNTWTRDPCYSYYGVNGSTCSIISYLGQVEHFCPPRRQPGPNTTGILPTPPSIGMVAAAMRRSVSSLLALTERYRAMDAVRFMERRLQQAERTWSTAAHELAARTNGTSRARMKILVHLGLLTGDSGRWFNSGTGQGGPLGELVQWADALAALHALGHSLSITATLPDLHRLLGVPPGNGACPIEKALPFDLIFTDYLGIEQMSKSMGLSFREYACRYRVVDTFGTEPAFNHEAYATKNGFKSEWGHWNLQPQQYMTMFPHTPDNSFLGFVSEVVSEKKKVTIPKDDHMAMVYGKKDEMWKAQGKEQYLKVISRHMAVHGTVGGSLTSLPKFVHNHGLLSQRDIQLLLRRAKMFVGLGFPYEGPAPLEAIASGCVFLMPRFDPPHSSHSTAFFKGKPTSRLVTSQHPYAERFIGRPHVWMVDVGNLSEVEAAVIAIKSLPAVEPLLPYEFTAQGMLERVYAYLTHQVGLSLNHRGSSRDMSSYHRLFVKDFCSPGPQRWPPSSAMQAVASEGGVSCQDACWARGLVCEPSFFPLVNTQDAFARLGLRCGAVERRASHLVPAFTHNGSHCLLQEETLLFSCAGAGETRVCPCRDFRRGQVALCRDCS
;
A
#
# COMPACT_ATOMS: atom_id res chain seq x y z
N CYS A 1 7.68 48.79 -7.13
CA CYS A 1 7.91 48.04 -5.88
C CYS A 1 9.32 47.52 -5.94
N GLU A 2 10.13 47.85 -4.95
CA GLU A 2 11.50 47.33 -4.83
C GLU A 2 11.47 45.92 -4.24
N VAL A 3 12.47 45.11 -4.61
CA VAL A 3 12.59 43.73 -4.13
C VAL A 3 13.07 43.74 -2.68
N PRO A 4 12.31 43.16 -1.73
CA PRO A 4 12.70 43.12 -0.33
C PRO A 4 14.03 42.40 -0.13
N ARG A 5 14.90 42.97 0.71
CA ARG A 5 16.10 42.31 1.25
C ARG A 5 15.84 41.93 2.70
N ASP A 6 15.10 40.84 2.89
CA ASP A 6 14.73 40.34 4.21
C ASP A 6 15.47 39.02 4.48
N PRO A 7 16.32 38.95 5.52
CA PRO A 7 16.98 37.70 5.91
C PRO A 7 16.02 36.55 6.22
N GLY A 8 14.78 36.84 6.62
CA GLY A 8 13.71 35.85 6.83
C GLY A 8 13.15 35.26 5.52
N PHE A 9 13.44 35.89 4.38
CA PHE A 9 13.01 35.45 3.05
C PHE A 9 14.19 35.45 2.05
N PRO A 10 15.20 34.60 2.28
CA PRO A 10 16.47 34.66 1.55
C PRO A 10 16.32 34.38 0.04
N LEU A 11 15.27 33.64 -0.35
CA LEU A 11 15.00 33.28 -1.75
C LEU A 11 14.14 34.30 -2.49
N CYS A 12 13.66 35.37 -1.83
CA CYS A 12 12.74 36.34 -2.44
C CYS A 12 13.32 36.96 -3.72
N SER A 13 14.57 37.45 -3.64
CA SER A 13 15.22 38.11 -4.78
C SER A 13 15.38 37.19 -5.99
N ASP A 14 15.83 35.95 -5.77
CA ASP A 14 16.05 34.99 -6.83
C ASP A 14 14.74 34.54 -7.48
N LYS A 15 13.70 34.33 -6.66
CA LYS A 15 12.35 33.97 -7.14
C LYS A 15 11.69 35.11 -7.92
N VAL A 16 11.87 36.36 -7.51
CA VAL A 16 11.38 37.52 -8.28
C VAL A 16 12.07 37.56 -9.65
N LYS A 17 13.40 37.44 -9.68
CA LYS A 17 14.17 37.44 -10.93
C LYS A 17 13.79 36.28 -11.85
N TYR A 18 13.53 35.11 -11.28
CA TYR A 18 13.02 33.95 -12.02
C TYR A 18 11.68 34.28 -12.69
N LEU A 19 10.67 34.70 -11.89
CA LEU A 19 9.32 34.96 -12.41
C LEU A 19 9.27 36.11 -13.41
N GLN A 20 10.13 37.13 -13.31
CA GLN A 20 10.23 38.19 -14.32
C GLN A 20 10.46 37.63 -15.73
N ASN A 21 11.16 36.49 -15.84
CA ASN A 21 11.51 35.87 -17.11
C ASN A 21 10.61 34.68 -17.49
N THR A 22 9.85 34.13 -16.54
CA THR A 22 9.15 32.84 -16.74
C THR A 22 7.67 32.84 -16.41
N TRP A 23 7.10 33.93 -15.87
CA TRP A 23 5.70 33.95 -15.44
C TRP A 23 4.69 33.65 -16.57
N THR A 24 5.03 33.90 -17.83
CA THR A 24 4.17 33.59 -18.98
C THR A 24 4.20 32.11 -19.40
N ARG A 25 5.11 31.30 -18.84
CA ARG A 25 5.25 29.87 -19.21
C ARG A 25 4.11 29.01 -18.69
N ASP A 26 3.42 29.47 -17.65
CA ASP A 26 2.28 28.78 -17.07
C ASP A 26 1.15 29.80 -16.80
N PRO A 27 -0.07 29.59 -17.33
CA PRO A 27 -1.17 30.53 -17.13
C PRO A 27 -1.59 30.67 -15.66
N CYS A 28 -1.16 29.77 -14.77
CA CYS A 28 -1.47 29.84 -13.34
C CYS A 28 -0.94 31.13 -12.70
N TYR A 29 0.19 31.68 -13.15
CA TYR A 29 0.72 32.93 -12.60
C TYR A 29 -0.21 34.11 -12.91
N SER A 30 -0.69 34.20 -14.15
CA SER A 30 -1.68 35.20 -14.57
C SER A 30 -2.99 35.06 -13.79
N TYR A 31 -3.41 33.81 -13.55
CA TYR A 31 -4.59 33.50 -12.74
C TYR A 31 -4.48 34.07 -11.32
N TYR A 32 -3.30 34.01 -10.70
CA TYR A 32 -3.02 34.65 -9.42
C TYR A 32 -2.69 36.15 -9.50
N GLY A 33 -2.90 36.79 -10.65
CA GLY A 33 -2.73 38.23 -10.84
C GLY A 33 -1.30 38.70 -11.15
N VAL A 34 -0.39 37.79 -11.48
CA VAL A 34 0.94 38.17 -11.99
C VAL A 34 0.79 38.76 -13.39
N ASN A 35 1.34 39.95 -13.59
CA ASN A 35 1.25 40.71 -14.85
C ASN A 35 2.62 41.13 -15.40
N GLY A 36 3.70 40.50 -14.93
CA GLY A 36 5.08 40.81 -15.29
C GLY A 36 5.71 41.99 -14.55
N SER A 37 4.93 42.84 -13.87
CA SER A 37 5.50 43.89 -13.03
C SER A 37 6.17 43.29 -11.78
N THR A 38 7.28 43.88 -11.34
CA THR A 38 7.96 43.47 -10.10
C THR A 38 7.01 43.45 -8.90
N CYS A 39 6.02 44.35 -8.89
CA CYS A 39 5.09 44.45 -7.77
C CYS A 39 4.08 43.29 -7.70
N SER A 40 3.53 42.86 -8.84
CA SER A 40 2.60 41.72 -8.87
C SER A 40 3.33 40.42 -8.53
N ILE A 41 4.56 40.27 -9.00
CA ILE A 41 5.44 39.13 -8.68
C ILE A 41 5.74 39.06 -7.18
N ILE A 42 6.14 40.17 -6.54
CA ILE A 42 6.36 40.20 -5.08
C ILE A 42 5.07 39.89 -4.33
N SER A 43 3.92 40.40 -4.78
CA SER A 43 2.63 40.13 -4.15
C SER A 43 2.30 38.63 -4.19
N TYR A 44 2.46 38.00 -5.36
CA TYR A 44 2.29 36.56 -5.55
C TYR A 44 3.23 35.76 -4.65
N LEU A 45 4.54 36.04 -4.71
CA LEU A 45 5.53 35.34 -3.90
C LEU A 45 5.34 35.56 -2.40
N GLY A 46 4.72 36.64 -1.96
CA GLY A 46 4.44 36.88 -0.55
C GLY A 46 3.15 36.25 -0.05
N GLN A 47 2.10 36.27 -0.87
CA GLN A 47 0.76 35.84 -0.46
C GLN A 47 0.44 34.39 -0.83
N VAL A 48 1.07 33.85 -1.89
CA VAL A 48 0.75 32.54 -2.46
C VAL A 48 1.87 31.52 -2.24
N GLU A 49 3.12 31.83 -2.59
CA GLU A 49 4.25 30.88 -2.41
C GLU A 49 5.10 31.15 -1.16
N HIS A 50 4.86 32.25 -0.45
CA HIS A 50 5.58 32.66 0.76
C HIS A 50 7.12 32.74 0.65
N PHE A 51 7.66 32.97 -0.56
CA PHE A 51 9.08 33.26 -0.77
C PHE A 51 9.47 34.72 -0.51
N CYS A 52 8.49 35.63 -0.35
CA CYS A 52 8.73 37.03 0.00
C CYS A 52 7.90 37.46 1.23
N PRO A 53 8.24 38.56 1.91
CA PRO A 53 7.39 39.11 2.96
C PRO A 53 5.97 39.44 2.43
N PRO A 54 4.90 39.02 3.10
CA PRO A 54 3.54 39.32 2.66
C PRO A 54 3.29 40.83 2.74
N ARG A 55 2.82 41.42 1.63
CA ARG A 55 2.46 42.84 1.59
C ARG A 55 1.13 43.05 2.32
N ARG A 56 1.12 43.89 3.36
CA ARG A 56 -0.13 44.42 3.94
C ARG A 56 -0.84 45.23 2.85
N GLN A 57 -2.02 44.80 2.43
CA GLN A 57 -2.88 45.67 1.62
C GLN A 57 -3.45 46.77 2.52
N PRO A 58 -3.45 48.06 2.12
CA PRO A 58 -4.27 49.07 2.76
C PRO A 58 -5.72 48.83 2.33
N GLY A 59 -6.51 48.18 3.19
CA GLY A 59 -7.96 48.06 3.06
C GLY A 59 -8.66 48.91 4.12
N PRO A 60 -9.88 49.41 3.86
CA PRO A 60 -10.56 50.36 4.74
C PRO A 60 -10.94 49.70 6.07
N ASN A 61 -10.88 50.50 7.15
CA ASN A 61 -11.31 50.15 8.50
C ASN A 61 -12.53 49.24 8.51
N THR A 62 -12.30 47.94 8.65
CA THR A 62 -13.31 46.97 9.02
C THR A 62 -12.90 46.43 10.38
N THR A 63 -13.39 47.10 11.42
CA THR A 63 -13.71 46.46 12.70
C THR A 63 -14.78 45.40 12.43
N GLY A 64 -14.38 44.30 11.81
CA GLY A 64 -15.19 43.12 11.56
C GLY A 64 -14.77 42.08 12.58
N ILE A 65 -15.62 41.86 13.56
CA ILE A 65 -15.62 40.68 14.42
C ILE A 65 -15.34 39.48 13.49
N LEU A 66 -14.19 38.83 13.66
CA LEU A 66 -13.89 37.54 13.02
C LEU A 66 -15.14 36.68 13.24
N PRO A 67 -15.83 36.21 12.18
CA PRO A 67 -16.88 35.23 12.36
C PRO A 67 -16.22 34.08 13.10
N THR A 68 -16.62 33.84 14.34
CA THR A 68 -16.33 32.58 15.02
C THR A 68 -16.68 31.49 14.02
N PRO A 69 -15.71 30.66 13.57
CA PRO A 69 -16.04 29.57 12.67
C PRO A 69 -17.15 28.80 13.34
N PRO A 70 -18.25 28.45 12.64
CA PRO A 70 -19.29 27.64 13.24
C PRO A 70 -18.60 26.46 13.88
N SER A 71 -18.89 26.23 15.16
CA SER A 71 -18.48 25.00 15.84
C SER A 71 -19.12 23.86 15.07
N ILE A 72 -18.43 23.34 14.05
CA ILE A 72 -18.84 22.13 13.36
C ILE A 72 -18.68 21.05 14.43
N GLY A 73 -19.78 20.74 15.11
CA GLY A 73 -19.83 19.66 16.07
C GLY A 73 -19.20 18.43 15.42
N MET A 74 -18.25 17.82 16.12
CA MET A 74 -17.59 16.62 15.62
C MET A 74 -18.66 15.58 15.29
N VAL A 75 -18.85 15.30 14.00
CA VAL A 75 -19.75 14.24 13.57
C VAL A 75 -19.05 12.92 13.85
N ALA A 76 -19.64 12.10 14.71
CA ALA A 76 -19.13 10.76 14.98
C ALA A 76 -19.23 9.89 13.72
N ALA A 77 -18.20 9.09 13.47
CA ALA A 77 -18.20 8.07 12.44
C ALA A 77 -19.07 6.90 12.91
N ALA A 78 -20.26 6.76 12.34
CA ALA A 78 -21.11 5.61 12.57
C ALA A 78 -20.84 4.52 11.53
N MET A 79 -20.68 3.28 12.00
CA MET A 79 -20.46 2.12 11.12
C MET A 79 -21.62 1.97 10.13
N ARG A 80 -21.30 1.74 8.85
CA ARG A 80 -22.29 1.55 7.78
C ARG A 80 -22.44 0.07 7.45
N ARG A 81 -23.67 -0.32 7.12
CA ARG A 81 -24.07 -1.73 6.90
C ARG A 81 -24.57 -2.02 5.48
N SER A 82 -24.62 -1.01 4.62
CA SER A 82 -25.05 -1.13 3.23
C SER A 82 -24.14 -0.34 2.31
N VAL A 83 -23.86 -0.89 1.13
CA VAL A 83 -22.96 -0.27 0.14
C VAL A 83 -23.67 0.75 -0.76
N SER A 84 -24.99 0.92 -0.67
CA SER A 84 -25.77 1.78 -1.59
C SER A 84 -25.24 3.22 -1.69
N SER A 85 -24.86 3.83 -0.57
CA SER A 85 -24.27 5.18 -0.57
C SER A 85 -22.84 5.22 -1.11
N LEU A 86 -22.11 4.11 -1.09
CA LEU A 86 -20.82 3.99 -1.78
C LEU A 86 -21.01 3.92 -3.29
N LEU A 87 -21.94 3.09 -3.77
CA LEU A 87 -22.25 2.94 -5.20
C LEU A 87 -22.74 4.25 -5.83
N ALA A 88 -23.46 5.08 -5.06
CA ALA A 88 -23.87 6.42 -5.52
C ALA A 88 -22.66 7.35 -5.78
N LEU A 89 -21.55 7.19 -5.06
CA LEU A 89 -20.34 8.00 -5.26
C LEU A 89 -19.57 7.61 -6.53
N THR A 90 -19.76 6.38 -7.02
CA THR A 90 -19.10 5.85 -8.22
C THR A 90 -19.96 5.94 -9.48
N GLU A 91 -21.25 6.28 -9.35
CA GLU A 91 -22.25 6.27 -10.42
C GLU A 91 -21.80 7.02 -11.68
N ARG A 92 -21.17 8.19 -11.50
CA ARG A 92 -20.67 9.00 -12.62
C ARG A 92 -19.56 8.34 -13.44
N TYR A 93 -18.89 7.33 -12.90
CA TYR A 93 -17.83 6.57 -13.57
C TYR A 93 -18.33 5.22 -14.09
N ARG A 94 -19.64 4.92 -13.98
CA ARG A 94 -20.23 3.61 -14.35
C ARG A 94 -20.04 3.25 -15.84
N ALA A 95 -19.67 4.20 -16.69
CA ALA A 95 -19.27 3.94 -18.07
C ALA A 95 -17.96 3.12 -18.18
N MET A 96 -17.11 3.13 -17.15
CA MET A 96 -15.84 2.38 -17.08
C MET A 96 -16.09 0.93 -16.62
N ASP A 97 -15.61 -0.05 -17.38
CA ASP A 97 -15.74 -1.47 -17.02
C ASP A 97 -15.05 -1.84 -15.70
N ALA A 98 -13.94 -1.18 -15.38
CA ALA A 98 -13.26 -1.36 -14.11
C ALA A 98 -14.11 -0.88 -12.93
N VAL A 99 -14.83 0.23 -13.06
CA VAL A 99 -15.78 0.68 -12.03
C VAL A 99 -16.95 -0.28 -11.93
N ARG A 100 -17.53 -0.74 -13.05
CA ARG A 100 -18.59 -1.77 -13.03
C ARG A 100 -18.14 -3.07 -12.36
N PHE A 101 -16.89 -3.48 -12.57
CA PHE A 101 -16.30 -4.63 -11.89
C PHE A 101 -16.28 -4.43 -10.38
N MET A 102 -15.76 -3.29 -9.90
CA MET A 102 -15.74 -2.98 -8.47
C MET A 102 -17.15 -2.86 -7.87
N GLU A 103 -18.10 -2.21 -8.56
CA GLU A 103 -19.50 -2.10 -8.12
C GLU A 103 -20.16 -3.48 -7.95
N ARG A 104 -19.99 -4.38 -8.92
CA ARG A 104 -20.52 -5.76 -8.83
C ARG A 104 -19.92 -6.53 -7.66
N ARG A 105 -18.61 -6.39 -7.44
CA ARG A 105 -17.90 -7.00 -6.31
C ARG A 105 -18.46 -6.51 -4.97
N LEU A 106 -18.58 -5.18 -4.81
CA LEU A 106 -19.13 -4.55 -3.61
C LEU A 106 -20.55 -5.04 -3.31
N GLN A 107 -21.40 -5.15 -4.34
CA GLN A 107 -22.76 -5.66 -4.20
C GLN A 107 -22.78 -7.13 -3.77
N GLN A 108 -21.93 -7.97 -4.37
CA GLN A 108 -21.82 -9.39 -4.01
C GLN A 108 -21.33 -9.60 -2.58
N ALA A 109 -20.42 -8.74 -2.11
CA ALA A 109 -19.83 -8.82 -0.77
C ALA A 109 -20.58 -8.01 0.31
N GLU A 110 -21.70 -7.36 0.00
CA GLU A 110 -22.39 -6.44 0.92
C GLU A 110 -22.72 -7.10 2.28
N ARG A 111 -23.24 -8.33 2.27
CA ARG A 111 -23.55 -9.07 3.50
C ARG A 111 -22.31 -9.32 4.34
N THR A 112 -21.20 -9.69 3.71
CA THR A 112 -19.93 -9.98 4.38
C THR A 112 -19.38 -8.73 5.06
N TRP A 113 -19.40 -7.58 4.38
CA TRP A 113 -19.01 -6.29 4.95
C TRP A 113 -19.95 -5.82 6.06
N SER A 114 -21.26 -6.03 5.89
CA SER A 114 -22.29 -5.67 6.88
C SER A 114 -22.08 -6.42 8.21
N THR A 115 -21.83 -7.74 8.14
CA THR A 115 -21.52 -8.57 9.30
C THR A 115 -20.21 -8.13 9.96
N ALA A 116 -19.14 -7.93 9.18
CA ALA A 116 -17.86 -7.47 9.71
C ALA A 116 -17.98 -6.12 10.46
N ALA A 117 -18.74 -5.17 9.89
CA ALA A 117 -19.00 -3.87 10.52
C ALA A 117 -19.80 -4.00 11.83
N HIS A 118 -20.79 -4.90 11.87
CA HIS A 118 -21.55 -5.18 13.08
C HIS A 118 -20.69 -5.77 14.20
N GLU A 119 -19.87 -6.77 13.88
CA GLU A 119 -18.98 -7.43 14.84
C GLU A 119 -17.88 -6.50 15.35
N LEU A 120 -17.30 -5.66 14.48
CA LEU A 120 -16.34 -4.66 14.92
C LEU A 120 -17.00 -3.61 15.83
N ALA A 121 -18.21 -3.15 15.51
CA ALA A 121 -18.96 -2.22 16.36
C ALA A 121 -19.25 -2.80 17.75
N ALA A 122 -19.55 -4.10 17.83
CA ALA A 122 -19.75 -4.79 19.11
C ALA A 122 -18.46 -4.86 19.93
N ARG A 123 -17.30 -5.06 19.30
CA ARG A 123 -15.99 -5.12 19.99
C ARG A 123 -15.49 -3.76 20.47
N THR A 124 -15.79 -2.68 19.75
CA THR A 124 -15.30 -1.33 20.08
C THR A 124 -16.14 -0.59 21.12
N ASN A 125 -17.23 -1.20 21.62
CA ASN A 125 -18.07 -0.70 22.72
C ASN A 125 -18.48 0.78 22.60
N GLY A 126 -18.74 1.26 21.38
CA GLY A 126 -19.19 2.63 21.17
C GLY A 126 -18.12 3.71 21.38
N THR A 127 -16.82 3.37 21.25
CA THR A 127 -15.77 4.39 21.16
C THR A 127 -16.10 5.37 20.04
N SER A 128 -16.42 6.61 20.43
CA SER A 128 -16.74 7.67 19.49
C SER A 128 -15.49 8.06 18.71
N ARG A 129 -15.56 7.96 17.39
CA ARG A 129 -14.47 8.28 16.48
C ARG A 129 -14.86 9.43 15.58
N ALA A 130 -13.93 10.34 15.32
CA ALA A 130 -14.19 11.44 14.42
C ALA A 130 -14.40 10.95 12.97
N ARG A 131 -15.46 11.42 12.32
CA ARG A 131 -15.69 11.15 10.90
C ARG A 131 -14.73 11.97 10.04
N MET A 132 -13.71 11.30 9.50
CA MET A 132 -12.81 11.90 8.50
C MET A 132 -13.48 12.12 7.14
N LYS A 133 -13.05 13.19 6.46
CA LYS A 133 -13.22 13.44 5.03
C LYS A 133 -12.01 12.88 4.28
N ILE A 134 -12.25 11.89 3.43
CA ILE A 134 -11.20 11.15 2.73
C ILE A 134 -11.39 11.31 1.23
N LEU A 135 -10.38 11.84 0.55
CA LEU A 135 -10.29 11.77 -0.91
C LEU A 135 -9.73 10.40 -1.30
N VAL A 136 -10.38 9.72 -2.24
CA VAL A 136 -9.88 8.50 -2.86
C VAL A 136 -9.73 8.75 -4.36
N HIS A 137 -8.49 8.79 -4.83
CA HIS A 137 -8.19 9.00 -6.24
C HIS A 137 -7.60 7.74 -6.88
N LEU A 138 -8.34 7.18 -7.82
CA LEU A 138 -7.99 5.97 -8.58
C LEU A 138 -7.18 6.36 -9.82
N GLY A 139 -5.89 6.66 -9.64
CA GLY A 139 -5.00 7.13 -10.71
C GLY A 139 -4.85 6.09 -11.83
N LEU A 140 -4.87 4.79 -11.50
CA LEU A 140 -4.82 3.71 -12.49
C LEU A 140 -6.00 3.69 -13.48
N LEU A 141 -7.11 4.37 -13.16
CA LEU A 141 -8.26 4.48 -14.06
C LEU A 141 -8.20 5.68 -15.01
N THR A 142 -7.14 6.47 -14.93
CA THR A 142 -6.95 7.67 -15.75
C THR A 142 -6.08 7.38 -16.99
N GLY A 143 -6.28 8.17 -18.04
CA GLY A 143 -5.42 8.16 -19.23
C GLY A 143 -5.26 6.78 -19.86
N ASP A 144 -4.03 6.45 -20.24
CA ASP A 144 -3.67 5.23 -20.96
C ASP A 144 -3.77 3.99 -20.08
N SER A 145 -3.37 4.11 -18.80
CA SER A 145 -3.54 3.06 -17.81
C SER A 145 -5.02 2.71 -17.62
N GLY A 146 -5.88 3.73 -17.55
CA GLY A 146 -7.33 3.53 -17.48
C GLY A 146 -7.88 2.78 -18.69
N ARG A 147 -7.38 3.05 -19.90
CA ARG A 147 -7.78 2.29 -21.09
C ARG A 147 -7.38 0.82 -20.98
N TRP A 148 -6.19 0.53 -20.46
CA TRP A 148 -5.71 -0.84 -20.23
C TRP A 148 -6.54 -1.61 -19.19
N PHE A 149 -6.82 -1.00 -18.04
CA PHE A 149 -7.64 -1.66 -17.01
C PHE A 149 -9.08 -1.88 -17.49
N ASN A 150 -9.66 -0.91 -18.20
CA ASN A 150 -11.02 -1.03 -18.75
C ASN A 150 -11.10 -2.09 -19.88
N SER A 151 -10.11 -2.18 -20.77
CA SER A 151 -10.12 -3.22 -21.81
C SER A 151 -9.81 -4.61 -21.25
N GLY A 152 -9.00 -4.69 -20.18
CA GLY A 152 -8.63 -5.94 -19.52
C GLY A 152 -9.75 -6.58 -18.68
N THR A 153 -10.70 -5.78 -18.19
CA THR A 153 -11.85 -6.27 -17.42
C THR A 153 -12.79 -7.10 -18.29
N GLY A 154 -12.89 -8.41 -17.99
CA GLY A 154 -13.65 -9.37 -18.79
C GLY A 154 -12.82 -10.19 -19.79
N GLN A 155 -11.53 -9.87 -19.97
CA GLN A 155 -10.60 -10.61 -20.83
C GLN A 155 -9.47 -11.32 -20.05
N GLY A 156 -9.65 -11.50 -18.74
CA GLY A 156 -8.61 -12.08 -17.88
C GLY A 156 -7.44 -11.13 -17.62
N GLY A 157 -7.66 -9.81 -17.67
CA GLY A 157 -6.69 -8.77 -17.33
C GLY A 157 -6.28 -8.75 -15.85
N PRO A 158 -5.35 -7.85 -15.46
CA PRO A 158 -4.94 -7.69 -14.07
C PRO A 158 -6.11 -7.12 -13.25
N LEU A 159 -6.68 -7.95 -12.37
CA LEU A 159 -7.82 -7.59 -11.52
C LEU A 159 -7.42 -7.39 -10.04
N GLY A 160 -6.17 -7.66 -9.68
CA GLY A 160 -5.72 -7.61 -8.28
C GLY A 160 -5.86 -6.22 -7.68
N GLU A 161 -5.40 -5.19 -8.39
CA GLU A 161 -5.49 -3.80 -7.98
C GLU A 161 -6.95 -3.34 -7.85
N LEU A 162 -7.83 -3.75 -8.76
CA LEU A 162 -9.26 -3.42 -8.69
C LEU A 162 -9.95 -4.11 -7.50
N VAL A 163 -9.56 -5.35 -7.18
CA VAL A 163 -10.01 -6.06 -5.98
C VAL A 163 -9.59 -5.31 -4.72
N GLN A 164 -8.32 -4.92 -4.62
CA GLN A 164 -7.80 -4.17 -3.47
C GLN A 164 -8.49 -2.81 -3.33
N TRP A 165 -8.72 -2.07 -4.42
CA TRP A 165 -9.42 -0.78 -4.39
C TRP A 165 -10.88 -0.91 -3.98
N ALA A 166 -11.61 -1.89 -4.51
CA ALA A 166 -12.99 -2.16 -4.10
C ALA A 166 -13.07 -2.42 -2.59
N ASP A 167 -12.17 -3.26 -2.07
CA ASP A 167 -12.19 -3.64 -0.67
C ASP A 167 -11.69 -2.51 0.26
N ALA A 168 -10.75 -1.67 -0.20
CA ALA A 168 -10.35 -0.45 0.51
C ALA A 168 -11.52 0.54 0.61
N LEU A 169 -12.24 0.78 -0.49
CA LEU A 169 -13.44 1.61 -0.50
C LEU A 169 -14.52 1.07 0.44
N ALA A 170 -14.75 -0.24 0.43
CA ALA A 170 -15.68 -0.90 1.33
C ALA A 170 -15.30 -0.73 2.80
N ALA A 171 -14.02 -0.93 3.15
CA ALA A 171 -13.54 -0.76 4.52
C ALA A 171 -13.70 0.69 4.99
N LEU A 172 -13.23 1.67 4.21
CA LEU A 172 -13.35 3.10 4.56
C LEU A 172 -14.82 3.52 4.73
N HIS A 173 -15.69 3.04 3.84
CA HIS A 173 -17.12 3.31 3.88
C HIS A 173 -17.81 2.66 5.09
N ALA A 174 -17.54 1.37 5.34
CA ALA A 174 -18.08 0.60 6.46
C ALA A 174 -17.68 1.22 7.80
N LEU A 175 -16.47 1.79 7.91
CA LEU A 175 -16.01 2.53 9.09
C LEU A 175 -16.69 3.88 9.33
N GLY A 176 -17.56 4.34 8.43
CA GLY A 176 -18.37 5.55 8.62
C GLY A 176 -17.77 6.84 8.07
N HIS A 177 -16.70 6.78 7.27
CA HIS A 177 -16.03 7.98 6.73
C HIS A 177 -16.77 8.69 5.61
N SER A 178 -16.52 9.98 5.44
CA SER A 178 -17.03 10.75 4.30
C SER A 178 -16.06 10.63 3.13
N LEU A 179 -16.46 9.92 2.08
CA LEU A 179 -15.58 9.69 0.92
C LEU A 179 -15.89 10.67 -0.22
N SER A 180 -14.85 11.08 -0.93
CA SER A 180 -14.94 11.73 -2.25
C SER A 180 -14.09 10.93 -3.22
N ILE A 181 -14.68 10.42 -4.30
CA ILE A 181 -14.03 9.47 -5.21
C ILE A 181 -13.78 10.13 -6.57
N THR A 182 -12.55 10.03 -7.06
CA THR A 182 -12.16 10.50 -8.40
C THR A 182 -11.47 9.41 -9.20
N ALA A 183 -11.87 9.26 -10.46
CA ALA A 183 -11.27 8.33 -11.42
C ALA A 183 -10.86 9.02 -12.73
N THR A 184 -10.86 10.36 -12.74
CA THR A 184 -10.45 11.19 -13.88
C THR A 184 -9.63 12.39 -13.39
N LEU A 185 -8.75 12.91 -14.24
CA LEU A 185 -7.96 14.10 -13.95
C LEU A 185 -8.80 15.36 -13.74
N PRO A 186 -9.80 15.68 -14.59
CA PRO A 186 -10.64 16.87 -14.37
C PRO A 186 -11.34 16.87 -13.01
N ASP A 187 -11.79 15.69 -12.56
CA ASP A 187 -12.45 15.57 -11.26
C ASP A 187 -11.50 15.70 -10.10
N LEU A 188 -10.29 15.14 -10.23
CA LEU A 188 -9.22 15.34 -9.28
C LEU A 188 -8.88 16.83 -9.17
N HIS A 189 -8.59 17.49 -10.29
CA HIS A 189 -8.23 18.92 -10.35
C HIS A 189 -9.29 19.80 -9.70
N ARG A 190 -10.57 19.52 -9.97
CA ARG A 190 -11.69 20.24 -9.35
C ARG A 190 -11.73 20.08 -7.82
N LEU A 191 -11.51 18.87 -7.29
CA LEU A 191 -11.54 18.65 -5.84
C LEU A 191 -10.29 19.16 -5.12
N LEU A 192 -9.15 19.19 -5.82
CA LEU A 192 -7.90 19.74 -5.31
C LEU A 192 -7.86 21.28 -5.39
N GLY A 193 -8.69 21.90 -6.24
CA GLY A 193 -8.61 23.34 -6.51
C GLY A 193 -7.34 23.70 -7.28
N VAL A 194 -7.03 22.92 -8.32
CA VAL A 194 -5.85 23.14 -9.16
C VAL A 194 -6.10 24.35 -10.08
N PRO A 195 -5.24 25.39 -10.05
CA PRO A 195 -5.35 26.53 -10.96
C PRO A 195 -5.11 26.10 -12.42
N PRO A 196 -5.57 26.89 -13.41
CA PRO A 196 -5.32 26.57 -14.82
C PRO A 196 -3.82 26.55 -15.10
N GLY A 197 -3.36 25.58 -15.89
CA GLY A 197 -1.96 25.49 -16.30
C GLY A 197 -1.34 24.11 -16.15
N ASN A 198 -0.02 24.08 -15.97
CA ASN A 198 0.78 22.86 -15.93
C ASN A 198 1.28 22.53 -14.52
N GLY A 199 0.61 23.06 -13.50
CA GLY A 199 0.88 22.77 -12.09
C GLY A 199 2.12 23.47 -11.51
N ALA A 200 2.58 24.56 -12.13
CA ALA A 200 3.66 25.36 -11.57
C ALA A 200 3.29 26.08 -10.27
N CYS A 201 2.01 26.43 -10.10
CA CYS A 201 1.50 27.17 -8.94
C CYS A 201 0.87 26.23 -7.89
N PRO A 202 0.86 26.63 -6.60
CA PRO A 202 0.13 25.92 -5.56
C PRO A 202 -1.39 25.92 -5.81
N ILE A 203 -2.10 25.02 -5.11
CA ILE A 203 -3.56 24.94 -5.15
C ILE A 203 -4.23 26.18 -4.56
N GLU A 204 -5.45 26.48 -4.99
CA GLU A 204 -6.16 27.72 -4.64
C GLU A 204 -6.49 27.85 -3.16
N LYS A 205 -6.78 26.73 -2.51
CA LYS A 205 -7.30 26.68 -1.14
C LYS A 205 -6.76 25.45 -0.43
N ALA A 206 -6.72 25.52 0.90
CA ALA A 206 -6.35 24.37 1.71
C ALA A 206 -7.30 23.19 1.44
N LEU A 207 -6.74 21.99 1.32
CA LEU A 207 -7.53 20.79 1.01
C LEU A 207 -8.52 20.50 2.14
N PRO A 208 -9.80 20.25 1.82
CA PRO A 208 -10.83 19.97 2.82
C PRO A 208 -10.79 18.51 3.33
N PHE A 209 -9.73 17.77 3.00
CA PHE A 209 -9.60 16.33 3.27
C PHE A 209 -8.58 16.07 4.37
N ASP A 210 -8.96 15.22 5.31
CA ASP A 210 -8.10 14.75 6.40
C ASP A 210 -7.08 13.73 5.88
N LEU A 211 -7.49 12.91 4.91
CA LEU A 211 -6.64 11.89 4.26
C LEU A 211 -6.87 11.83 2.75
N ILE A 212 -5.84 11.35 2.05
CA ILE A 212 -5.86 11.13 0.61
C ILE A 212 -5.34 9.72 0.33
N PHE A 213 -6.23 8.83 -0.10
CA PHE A 213 -5.86 7.52 -0.63
C PHE A 213 -5.66 7.65 -2.14
N THR A 214 -4.55 7.15 -2.64
CA THR A 214 -4.28 7.10 -4.08
C THR A 214 -3.33 5.96 -4.43
N ASP A 215 -3.07 5.73 -5.71
CA ASP A 215 -2.06 4.78 -6.18
C ASP A 215 -0.81 5.51 -6.68
N TYR A 216 0.18 4.76 -7.14
CA TYR A 216 1.45 5.30 -7.66
C TYR A 216 1.26 6.25 -8.86
N LEU A 217 0.23 6.04 -9.70
CA LEU A 217 -0.07 6.95 -10.80
C LEU A 217 -0.75 8.21 -10.29
N GLY A 218 -1.68 8.06 -9.35
CA GLY A 218 -2.43 9.17 -8.80
C GLY A 218 -1.55 10.12 -7.99
N ILE A 219 -0.57 9.61 -7.24
CA ILE A 219 0.38 10.49 -6.53
C ILE A 219 1.28 11.27 -7.51
N GLU A 220 1.69 10.65 -8.62
CA GLU A 220 2.41 11.33 -9.69
C GLU A 220 1.56 12.46 -10.30
N GLN A 221 0.29 12.19 -10.60
CA GLN A 221 -0.65 13.18 -11.12
C GLN A 221 -0.86 14.35 -10.16
N MET A 222 -0.98 14.07 -8.86
CA MET A 222 -1.06 15.10 -7.82
C MET A 222 0.22 15.94 -7.76
N SER A 223 1.39 15.31 -7.78
CA SER A 223 2.68 16.01 -7.75
C SER A 223 2.86 16.97 -8.92
N LYS A 224 2.40 16.58 -10.11
CA LYS A 224 2.42 17.41 -11.32
C LYS A 224 1.41 18.56 -11.30
N SER A 225 0.38 18.49 -10.45
CA SER A 225 -0.75 19.44 -10.50
C SER A 225 -0.81 20.40 -9.30
N MET A 226 -0.21 20.03 -8.17
CA MET A 226 -0.35 20.76 -6.90
C MET A 226 0.81 21.73 -6.62
N GLY A 227 1.82 21.80 -7.48
CA GLY A 227 3.01 22.64 -7.27
C GLY A 227 3.64 22.41 -5.89
N LEU A 228 3.96 23.50 -5.18
CA LEU A 228 4.56 23.45 -3.85
C LEU A 228 3.63 22.83 -2.79
N SER A 229 2.31 22.95 -2.96
CA SER A 229 1.33 22.40 -2.02
C SER A 229 1.39 20.88 -1.93
N PHE A 230 1.90 20.17 -2.95
CA PHE A 230 2.07 18.72 -2.88
C PHE A 230 2.83 18.27 -1.62
N ARG A 231 3.94 18.96 -1.30
CA ARG A 231 4.78 18.61 -0.15
C ARG A 231 4.10 18.96 1.19
N GLU A 232 3.26 19.98 1.21
CA GLU A 232 2.52 20.40 2.42
C GLU A 232 1.54 19.32 2.90
N TYR A 233 1.03 18.50 1.99
CA TYR A 233 0.10 17.41 2.29
C TYR A 233 0.74 16.03 2.35
N ALA A 234 2.09 15.94 2.30
CA ALA A 234 2.83 14.68 2.24
C ALA A 234 2.37 13.65 3.30
N CYS A 235 2.14 14.09 4.54
CA CYS A 235 1.72 13.24 5.64
C CYS A 235 0.31 12.64 5.51
N ARG A 236 -0.55 13.23 4.65
CA ARG A 236 -1.95 12.80 4.45
C ARG A 236 -2.09 11.71 3.40
N TYR A 237 -1.06 11.47 2.60
CA TYR A 237 -1.10 10.45 1.55
C TYR A 237 -1.08 9.04 2.13
N ARG A 238 -1.88 8.16 1.54
CA ARG A 238 -1.81 6.70 1.68
C ARG A 238 -1.76 6.13 0.27
N VAL A 239 -0.65 5.50 -0.08
CA VAL A 239 -0.33 5.13 -1.47
C VAL A 239 -0.46 3.63 -1.62
N VAL A 240 -1.49 3.18 -2.31
CA VAL A 240 -1.68 1.76 -2.67
C VAL A 240 -0.61 1.37 -3.68
N ASP A 241 0.29 0.50 -3.24
CA ASP A 241 1.47 0.04 -3.97
C ASP A 241 1.62 -1.48 -3.76
N THR A 242 1.10 -2.25 -4.73
CA THR A 242 1.00 -3.71 -4.67
C THR A 242 2.28 -4.39 -4.19
N PHE A 243 3.44 -3.99 -4.73
CA PHE A 243 4.73 -4.66 -4.51
C PHE A 243 5.61 -3.99 -3.45
N GLY A 244 5.21 -2.80 -2.99
CA GLY A 244 5.91 -2.05 -1.95
C GLY A 244 7.10 -1.25 -2.47
N THR A 245 7.53 -0.32 -1.61
CA THR A 245 8.59 0.65 -1.85
C THR A 245 9.55 0.63 -0.66
N GLU A 246 10.80 0.22 -0.90
CA GLU A 246 11.84 0.17 0.13
C GLU A 246 12.47 1.57 0.36
N PRO A 247 12.95 1.87 1.58
CA PRO A 247 13.49 3.19 1.93
C PRO A 247 14.62 3.68 1.00
N ALA A 248 15.47 2.77 0.54
CA ALA A 248 16.57 3.06 -0.37
C ALA A 248 16.11 3.63 -1.73
N PHE A 249 14.90 3.27 -2.17
CA PHE A 249 14.28 3.74 -3.41
C PHE A 249 13.29 4.90 -3.17
N ASN A 250 12.80 5.07 -1.94
CA ASN A 250 11.91 6.17 -1.56
C ASN A 250 12.65 7.51 -1.43
N HIS A 251 13.82 7.50 -0.79
CA HIS A 251 14.58 8.71 -0.51
C HIS A 251 15.33 9.19 -1.78
N GLU A 252 14.83 10.21 -2.46
CA GLU A 252 15.30 10.67 -3.78
C GLU A 252 16.80 10.95 -3.85
N ALA A 253 17.31 11.79 -2.93
CA ALA A 253 18.73 12.16 -2.94
C ALA A 253 19.66 10.96 -2.66
N TYR A 254 19.26 10.07 -1.74
CA TYR A 254 19.98 8.85 -1.43
C TYR A 254 19.95 7.86 -2.60
N ALA A 255 18.77 7.66 -3.20
CA ALA A 255 18.57 6.77 -4.33
C ALA A 255 19.43 7.20 -5.52
N THR A 256 19.39 8.49 -5.86
CA THR A 256 20.19 9.09 -6.93
C THR A 256 21.69 8.91 -6.68
N LYS A 257 22.16 9.23 -5.47
CA LYS A 257 23.57 9.13 -5.10
C LYS A 257 24.10 7.69 -5.15
N ASN A 258 23.28 6.71 -4.76
CA ASN A 258 23.70 5.31 -4.63
C ASN A 258 23.26 4.43 -5.82
N GLY A 259 22.68 5.02 -6.87
CA GLY A 259 22.31 4.30 -8.09
C GLY A 259 21.07 3.41 -7.96
N PHE A 260 20.21 3.63 -6.97
CA PHE A 260 18.91 2.96 -6.87
C PHE A 260 17.95 3.55 -7.90
N LYS A 261 17.91 2.95 -9.09
CA LYS A 261 17.03 3.40 -10.18
C LYS A 261 15.63 2.84 -10.00
N SER A 262 14.62 3.70 -10.07
CA SER A 262 13.22 3.31 -10.12
C SER A 262 12.41 4.25 -11.00
N GLU A 263 11.37 3.70 -11.64
CA GLU A 263 10.35 4.46 -12.36
C GLU A 263 9.21 4.90 -11.43
N TRP A 264 9.16 4.38 -10.19
CA TRP A 264 8.01 4.48 -9.29
C TRP A 264 8.35 5.05 -7.89
N GLY A 265 9.64 5.13 -7.54
CA GLY A 265 10.13 5.62 -6.24
C GLY A 265 10.29 7.15 -6.14
N HIS A 266 11.19 7.58 -5.25
CA HIS A 266 11.62 8.98 -5.07
C HIS A 266 10.59 9.97 -4.49
N TRP A 267 9.60 9.50 -3.74
CA TRP A 267 8.56 10.38 -3.19
C TRP A 267 8.92 11.02 -1.85
N ASN A 268 9.98 10.56 -1.17
CA ASN A 268 10.39 11.01 0.16
C ASN A 268 9.24 10.98 1.20
N LEU A 269 8.33 10.00 1.07
CA LEU A 269 7.25 9.78 2.05
C LEU A 269 7.77 8.97 3.24
N GLN A 270 7.03 8.96 4.35
CA GLN A 270 7.27 7.93 5.37
C GLN A 270 6.94 6.56 4.77
N PRO A 271 7.86 5.57 4.75
CA PRO A 271 7.62 4.30 4.05
C PRO A 271 6.37 3.54 4.51
N GLN A 272 5.92 3.73 5.75
CA GLN A 272 4.67 3.16 6.26
C GLN A 272 3.39 3.74 5.58
N GLN A 273 3.50 4.82 4.80
CA GLN A 273 2.41 5.38 4.00
C GLN A 273 2.11 4.57 2.74
N TYR A 274 3.04 3.74 2.28
CA TYR A 274 2.79 2.78 1.20
C TYR A 274 1.98 1.60 1.71
N MET A 275 1.04 1.12 0.90
CA MET A 275 0.02 0.16 1.25
C MET A 275 0.07 -1.05 0.33
N THR A 276 0.59 -2.17 0.82
CA THR A 276 0.90 -3.35 -0.01
C THR A 276 -0.25 -4.34 -0.14
N MET A 277 -0.20 -5.17 -1.17
CA MET A 277 -1.16 -6.26 -1.42
C MET A 277 -0.98 -7.44 -0.47
N PHE A 278 0.26 -7.74 -0.10
CA PHE A 278 0.63 -8.78 0.87
C PHE A 278 1.65 -8.22 1.87
N PRO A 279 1.79 -8.83 3.06
CA PRO A 279 2.73 -8.36 4.08
C PRO A 279 4.19 -8.79 3.78
N HIS A 280 4.68 -8.49 2.58
CA HIS A 280 6.03 -8.86 2.12
C HIS A 280 7.09 -7.78 2.34
N THR A 281 6.69 -6.53 2.60
CA THR A 281 7.59 -5.39 2.79
C THR A 281 7.27 -4.71 4.12
N PRO A 282 7.92 -5.09 5.24
CA PRO A 282 7.61 -4.57 6.58
C PRO A 282 7.93 -3.08 6.76
N ASP A 283 8.70 -2.49 5.86
CA ASP A 283 8.87 -1.03 5.77
C ASP A 283 7.57 -0.30 5.43
N ASN A 284 6.62 -1.00 4.81
CA ASN A 284 5.33 -0.48 4.37
C ASN A 284 4.19 -1.00 5.26
N SER A 285 2.99 -0.41 5.13
CA SER A 285 1.79 -0.91 5.77
C SER A 285 1.12 -1.98 4.91
N PHE A 286 0.78 -3.13 5.48
CA PHE A 286 0.00 -4.14 4.77
C PHE A 286 -1.47 -3.70 4.68
N LEU A 287 -1.99 -3.41 3.48
CA LEU A 287 -3.41 -3.11 3.29
C LEU A 287 -4.22 -4.36 2.97
N GLY A 288 -3.74 -5.19 2.05
CA GLY A 288 -4.40 -6.42 1.65
C GLY A 288 -5.71 -6.22 0.90
N PHE A 289 -6.53 -7.26 0.91
CA PHE A 289 -7.84 -7.35 0.27
C PHE A 289 -8.67 -8.44 0.97
N VAL A 290 -9.91 -8.63 0.55
CA VAL A 290 -10.78 -9.71 1.02
C VAL A 290 -10.79 -10.85 0.00
N SER A 291 -10.36 -12.04 0.39
CA SER A 291 -10.52 -13.21 -0.48
C SER A 291 -11.99 -13.64 -0.45
N GLU A 292 -12.64 -13.66 -1.61
CA GLU A 292 -14.04 -14.05 -1.69
C GLU A 292 -14.20 -15.56 -1.63
N VAL A 293 -15.05 -16.01 -0.70
CA VAL A 293 -15.54 -17.38 -0.64
C VAL A 293 -17.06 -17.31 -0.72
N VAL A 294 -17.67 -18.01 -1.67
CA VAL A 294 -19.12 -17.92 -1.90
C VAL A 294 -19.90 -18.45 -0.68
N SER A 295 -20.48 -17.58 0.14
CA SER A 295 -21.36 -18.05 1.23
C SER A 295 -22.71 -18.48 0.66
N GLU A 296 -22.90 -19.77 0.40
CA GLU A 296 -24.20 -20.29 -0.02
C GLU A 296 -25.17 -20.36 1.17
N LYS A 297 -26.44 -19.97 0.94
CA LYS A 297 -27.51 -20.03 1.97
C LYS A 297 -27.78 -21.46 2.44
N LYS A 298 -27.44 -22.47 1.64
CA LYS A 298 -27.43 -23.88 2.00
C LYS A 298 -25.98 -24.35 1.89
N LYS A 299 -25.47 -25.09 2.88
CA LYS A 299 -24.18 -25.77 2.78
C LYS A 299 -24.27 -26.87 1.70
N VAL A 300 -24.14 -26.52 0.43
CA VAL A 300 -23.99 -27.51 -0.63
C VAL A 300 -22.59 -28.09 -0.47
N THR A 301 -22.54 -29.34 0.00
CA THR A 301 -21.28 -30.08 0.05
C THR A 301 -21.01 -30.57 -1.35
N ILE A 302 -20.08 -29.92 -2.05
CA ILE A 302 -19.59 -30.37 -3.34
C ILE A 302 -18.46 -31.35 -3.06
N PRO A 303 -18.60 -32.64 -3.41
CA PRO A 303 -17.51 -33.60 -3.24
C PRO A 303 -16.29 -33.14 -4.05
N LYS A 304 -15.12 -33.16 -3.42
CA LYS A 304 -13.84 -32.94 -4.10
C LYS A 304 -13.62 -34.08 -5.09
N ASP A 305 -13.16 -33.74 -6.28
CA ASP A 305 -12.72 -34.67 -7.30
C ASP A 305 -11.20 -34.83 -7.14
N ASP A 306 -10.79 -35.94 -6.53
CA ASP A 306 -9.37 -36.26 -6.28
C ASP A 306 -8.54 -36.42 -7.57
N HIS A 307 -9.19 -36.40 -8.74
CA HIS A 307 -8.55 -36.46 -10.05
C HIS A 307 -8.60 -35.12 -10.78
N MET A 308 -8.96 -34.01 -10.14
CA MET A 308 -9.11 -32.71 -10.78
C MET A 308 -8.05 -31.70 -10.33
N ALA A 309 -7.25 -31.20 -11.29
CA ALA A 309 -6.27 -30.15 -11.09
C ALA A 309 -6.65 -28.90 -11.90
N MET A 310 -6.67 -27.73 -11.25
CA MET A 310 -7.03 -26.45 -11.86
C MET A 310 -5.79 -25.56 -12.00
N VAL A 311 -5.47 -25.12 -13.22
CA VAL A 311 -4.26 -24.34 -13.49
C VAL A 311 -4.48 -22.85 -13.29
N TYR A 312 -3.49 -22.20 -12.65
CA TYR A 312 -3.43 -20.76 -12.46
C TYR A 312 -2.77 -20.07 -13.66
N GLY A 313 -3.59 -19.64 -14.61
CA GLY A 313 -3.13 -18.81 -15.73
C GLY A 313 -4.27 -18.50 -16.71
N LYS A 314 -4.70 -17.23 -16.79
CA LYS A 314 -5.88 -16.82 -17.58
C LYS A 314 -5.57 -16.38 -19.01
N LYS A 315 -4.29 -16.22 -19.36
CA LYS A 315 -3.83 -15.81 -20.69
C LYS A 315 -2.91 -16.87 -21.28
N ASP A 316 -3.05 -17.13 -22.58
CA ASP A 316 -2.24 -18.07 -23.39
C ASP A 316 -0.72 -17.90 -23.15
N GLU A 317 -0.25 -16.66 -23.09
CA GLU A 317 1.16 -16.32 -22.84
C GLU A 317 1.72 -16.90 -21.54
N MET A 318 0.88 -17.07 -20.52
CA MET A 318 1.28 -17.66 -19.24
C MET A 318 1.62 -19.15 -19.36
N TRP A 319 1.19 -19.80 -20.45
CA TRP A 319 1.40 -21.23 -20.73
C TRP A 319 2.56 -21.49 -21.69
N LYS A 320 3.03 -20.46 -22.42
CA LYS A 320 4.04 -20.56 -23.49
C LYS A 320 5.47 -20.83 -23.03
N ALA A 321 5.81 -20.49 -21.79
CA ALA A 321 7.20 -20.57 -21.35
C ALA A 321 7.73 -22.02 -21.41
N GLN A 322 8.99 -22.17 -21.82
CA GLN A 322 9.65 -23.46 -21.98
C GLN A 322 9.54 -24.31 -20.70
N GLY A 323 9.25 -25.60 -20.84
CA GLY A 323 9.12 -26.54 -19.73
C GLY A 323 7.70 -26.69 -19.15
N LYS A 324 6.79 -25.72 -19.38
CA LYS A 324 5.43 -25.74 -18.80
C LYS A 324 4.56 -26.88 -19.34
N GLU A 325 4.68 -27.21 -20.61
CA GLU A 325 3.94 -28.34 -21.19
C GLU A 325 4.38 -29.67 -20.56
N GLN A 326 5.69 -29.89 -20.38
CA GLN A 326 6.22 -31.09 -19.74
C GLN A 326 5.77 -31.19 -18.28
N TYR A 327 5.84 -30.07 -17.54
CA TYR A 327 5.33 -29.97 -16.17
C TYR A 327 3.85 -30.37 -16.08
N LEU A 328 2.99 -29.78 -16.92
CA LEU A 328 1.57 -30.11 -16.95
C LEU A 328 1.31 -31.52 -17.46
N LYS A 329 2.16 -32.05 -18.35
CA LYS A 329 2.05 -33.42 -18.85
C LYS A 329 2.26 -34.44 -17.73
N VAL A 330 3.20 -34.21 -16.82
CA VAL A 330 3.38 -35.06 -15.62
C VAL A 330 2.11 -35.07 -14.78
N ILE A 331 1.53 -33.89 -14.50
CA ILE A 331 0.27 -33.78 -13.75
C ILE A 331 -0.87 -34.55 -14.46
N SER A 332 -0.95 -34.42 -15.79
CA SER A 332 -1.99 -35.05 -16.61
C SER A 332 -2.02 -36.58 -16.57
N ARG A 333 -0.92 -37.23 -16.15
CA ARG A 333 -0.87 -38.69 -15.97
C ARG A 333 -1.66 -39.16 -14.74
N HIS A 334 -1.86 -38.28 -13.77
CA HIS A 334 -2.46 -38.61 -12.48
C HIS A 334 -3.82 -37.93 -12.24
N MET A 335 -4.04 -36.78 -12.88
CA MET A 335 -5.22 -35.91 -12.71
C MET A 335 -5.62 -35.24 -14.03
N ALA A 336 -6.91 -35.05 -14.27
CA ALA A 336 -7.43 -34.18 -15.33
C ALA A 336 -7.00 -32.72 -15.09
N VAL A 337 -6.44 -32.09 -16.12
CA VAL A 337 -5.93 -30.72 -16.06
C VAL A 337 -6.96 -29.77 -16.64
N HIS A 338 -7.38 -28.78 -15.85
CA HIS A 338 -8.37 -27.78 -16.23
C HIS A 338 -7.75 -26.38 -16.27
N GLY A 339 -8.29 -25.51 -17.13
CA GLY A 339 -7.85 -24.12 -17.27
C GLY A 339 -9.01 -23.15 -17.50
N THR A 340 -8.78 -21.86 -17.28
CA THR A 340 -9.73 -20.76 -17.54
C THR A 340 -9.08 -19.70 -18.42
N VAL A 341 -8.66 -20.12 -19.61
CA VAL A 341 -7.89 -19.29 -20.54
C VAL A 341 -8.84 -18.58 -21.49
N GLY A 342 -8.69 -17.25 -21.57
CA GLY A 342 -9.36 -16.41 -22.56
C GLY A 342 -8.47 -16.08 -23.75
N GLY A 343 -9.08 -15.62 -24.84
CA GLY A 343 -8.37 -15.17 -26.04
C GLY A 343 -7.85 -16.32 -26.91
N SER A 344 -6.64 -16.16 -27.45
CA SER A 344 -5.95 -17.20 -28.24
C SER A 344 -5.76 -18.47 -27.43
N LEU A 345 -5.93 -19.64 -28.04
CA LEU A 345 -5.73 -20.95 -27.40
C LEU A 345 -4.59 -21.75 -28.03
N THR A 346 -3.75 -21.11 -28.85
CA THR A 346 -2.75 -21.80 -29.68
C THR A 346 -1.68 -22.50 -28.89
N SER A 347 -1.36 -22.03 -27.68
CA SER A 347 -0.32 -22.63 -26.83
C SER A 347 -0.87 -23.45 -25.67
N LEU A 348 -2.19 -23.65 -25.64
CA LEU A 348 -2.80 -24.49 -24.64
C LEU A 348 -2.61 -25.97 -25.02
N PRO A 349 -2.01 -26.82 -24.16
CA PRO A 349 -1.84 -28.22 -24.46
C PRO A 349 -3.20 -28.91 -24.70
N LYS A 350 -3.28 -29.79 -25.71
CA LYS A 350 -4.55 -30.41 -26.16
C LYS A 350 -5.27 -31.23 -25.08
N PHE A 351 -4.55 -31.69 -24.06
CA PHE A 351 -5.10 -32.45 -22.94
C PHE A 351 -5.74 -31.56 -21.86
N VAL A 352 -5.69 -30.23 -21.99
CA VAL A 352 -6.27 -29.30 -21.01
C VAL A 352 -7.76 -29.08 -21.31
N HIS A 353 -8.59 -29.30 -20.30
CA HIS A 353 -10.01 -28.97 -20.32
C HIS A 353 -10.21 -27.48 -20.02
N ASN A 354 -10.29 -26.66 -21.07
CA ASN A 354 -10.52 -25.22 -20.91
C ASN A 354 -12.00 -24.90 -20.66
N HIS A 355 -12.28 -24.14 -19.61
CA HIS A 355 -13.63 -23.64 -19.28
C HIS A 355 -13.88 -22.22 -19.79
N GLY A 356 -12.90 -21.61 -20.46
CA GLY A 356 -12.95 -20.18 -20.82
C GLY A 356 -12.89 -19.27 -19.60
N LEU A 357 -13.20 -17.99 -19.79
CA LEU A 357 -13.26 -17.04 -18.69
C LEU A 357 -14.58 -17.22 -17.92
N LEU A 358 -14.46 -17.44 -16.61
CA LEU A 358 -15.59 -17.69 -15.72
C LEU A 358 -15.94 -16.48 -14.87
N SER A 359 -17.21 -16.41 -14.44
CA SER A 359 -17.63 -15.49 -13.39
C SER A 359 -16.98 -15.85 -12.05
N GLN A 360 -16.95 -14.91 -11.10
CA GLN A 360 -16.41 -15.16 -9.75
C GLN A 360 -17.15 -16.31 -9.04
N ARG A 361 -18.47 -16.44 -9.26
CA ARG A 361 -19.25 -17.55 -8.71
C ARG A 361 -18.85 -18.89 -9.32
N ASP A 362 -18.70 -18.95 -10.64
CA ASP A 362 -18.45 -20.21 -11.33
C ASP A 362 -17.03 -20.74 -11.08
N ILE A 363 -16.04 -19.85 -11.02
CA ILE A 363 -14.67 -20.26 -10.65
C ILE A 363 -14.63 -20.81 -9.22
N GLN A 364 -15.36 -20.22 -8.28
CA GLN A 364 -15.43 -20.70 -6.90
C GLN A 364 -16.09 -22.09 -6.80
N LEU A 365 -17.15 -22.33 -7.57
CA LEU A 365 -17.75 -23.67 -7.68
C LEU A 365 -16.76 -24.69 -8.27
N LEU A 366 -15.98 -24.28 -9.26
CA LEU A 366 -14.96 -25.14 -9.86
C LEU A 366 -13.83 -25.46 -8.87
N LEU A 367 -13.36 -24.47 -8.11
CA LEU A 367 -12.33 -24.64 -7.08
C LEU A 367 -12.81 -25.55 -5.93
N ARG A 368 -14.08 -25.48 -5.54
CA ARG A 368 -14.65 -26.42 -4.55
C ARG A 368 -14.60 -27.87 -5.00
N ARG A 369 -14.69 -28.11 -6.31
CA ARG A 369 -14.57 -29.45 -6.88
C ARG A 369 -13.10 -29.87 -7.07
N ALA A 370 -12.22 -28.96 -7.48
CA ALA A 370 -10.82 -29.29 -7.74
C ALA A 370 -10.04 -29.70 -6.48
N LYS A 371 -9.23 -30.75 -6.56
CA LYS A 371 -8.33 -31.16 -5.47
C LYS A 371 -7.08 -30.29 -5.40
N MET A 372 -6.52 -29.93 -6.56
CA MET A 372 -5.26 -29.23 -6.67
C MET A 372 -5.40 -27.96 -7.49
N PHE A 373 -4.71 -26.90 -7.07
CA PHE A 373 -4.52 -25.67 -7.83
C PHE A 373 -3.05 -25.58 -8.26
N VAL A 374 -2.77 -25.31 -9.53
CA VAL A 374 -1.44 -25.51 -10.12
C VAL A 374 -0.85 -24.19 -10.57
N GLY A 375 0.22 -23.76 -9.92
CA GLY A 375 0.98 -22.56 -10.28
C GLY A 375 1.85 -22.78 -11.52
N LEU A 376 1.95 -21.76 -12.36
CA LEU A 376 2.82 -21.72 -13.55
C LEU A 376 4.05 -20.79 -13.38
N GLY A 377 4.26 -20.24 -12.19
CA GLY A 377 5.34 -19.29 -11.89
C GLY A 377 4.99 -17.83 -12.22
N PHE A 378 3.89 -17.60 -12.93
CA PHE A 378 3.33 -16.27 -13.19
C PHE A 378 1.79 -16.37 -13.31
N PRO A 379 1.01 -15.39 -12.82
CA PRO A 379 1.44 -14.15 -12.17
C PRO A 379 1.97 -14.35 -10.75
N TYR A 380 2.78 -13.39 -10.29
CA TYR A 380 3.32 -13.34 -8.92
C TYR A 380 2.28 -12.78 -7.96
N GLU A 381 2.19 -13.35 -6.75
CA GLU A 381 1.48 -12.74 -5.61
C GLU A 381 0.08 -12.21 -5.97
N GLY A 382 -0.71 -13.02 -6.67
CA GLY A 382 -2.09 -12.70 -6.99
C GLY A 382 -3.09 -13.27 -5.96
N PRO A 383 -4.36 -12.86 -6.00
CA PRO A 383 -5.37 -13.30 -5.04
C PRO A 383 -5.84 -14.76 -5.23
N ALA A 384 -5.71 -15.31 -6.44
CA ALA A 384 -6.33 -16.59 -6.81
C ALA A 384 -5.84 -17.81 -6.01
N PRO A 385 -4.54 -17.94 -5.64
CA PRO A 385 -4.11 -19.01 -4.76
C PRO A 385 -4.80 -19.01 -3.39
N LEU A 386 -5.07 -17.84 -2.80
CA LEU A 386 -5.82 -17.77 -1.53
C LEU A 386 -7.27 -18.22 -1.70
N GLU A 387 -7.92 -17.86 -2.81
CA GLU A 387 -9.27 -18.33 -3.13
C GLU A 387 -9.34 -19.85 -3.30
N ALA A 388 -8.32 -20.44 -3.93
CA ALA A 388 -8.21 -21.88 -4.10
C ALA A 388 -8.00 -22.60 -2.76
N ILE A 389 -7.10 -22.11 -1.91
CA ILE A 389 -6.85 -22.66 -0.57
C ILE A 389 -8.09 -22.51 0.31
N ALA A 390 -8.78 -21.38 0.25
CA ALA A 390 -10.04 -21.14 0.95
C ALA A 390 -11.22 -21.99 0.41
N SER A 391 -11.03 -22.63 -0.74
CA SER A 391 -11.95 -23.63 -1.30
C SER A 391 -11.50 -25.08 -1.03
N GLY A 392 -10.43 -25.28 -0.25
CA GLY A 392 -9.87 -26.60 0.08
C GLY A 392 -9.02 -27.23 -1.01
N CYS A 393 -8.49 -26.45 -1.96
CA CYS A 393 -7.48 -26.93 -2.90
C CYS A 393 -6.10 -26.95 -2.24
N VAL A 394 -5.27 -27.93 -2.61
CA VAL A 394 -3.83 -27.87 -2.36
C VAL A 394 -3.16 -27.09 -3.50
N PHE A 395 -2.38 -26.07 -3.17
CA PHE A 395 -1.65 -25.26 -4.15
C PHE A 395 -0.27 -25.86 -4.43
N LEU A 396 -0.09 -26.43 -5.63
CA LEU A 396 1.20 -26.86 -6.16
C LEU A 396 1.91 -25.64 -6.76
N MET A 397 2.92 -25.15 -6.06
CA MET A 397 3.53 -23.84 -6.30
C MET A 397 4.98 -23.96 -6.79
N PRO A 398 5.34 -23.30 -7.89
CA PRO A 398 6.74 -23.21 -8.32
C PRO A 398 7.62 -22.48 -7.30
N ARG A 399 8.75 -23.12 -6.94
CA ARG A 399 9.90 -22.51 -6.25
C ARG A 399 10.80 -21.81 -7.28
N PHE A 400 11.42 -20.70 -6.87
CA PHE A 400 12.40 -19.98 -7.67
C PHE A 400 13.77 -20.07 -7.01
N ASP A 401 14.66 -20.82 -7.64
CA ASP A 401 16.05 -20.95 -7.25
C ASP A 401 16.95 -20.75 -8.49
N PRO A 402 17.66 -19.62 -8.60
CA PRO A 402 17.72 -18.51 -7.64
C PRO A 402 16.40 -17.71 -7.55
N PRO A 403 16.18 -16.95 -6.46
CA PRO A 403 15.02 -16.07 -6.31
C PRO A 403 14.92 -15.00 -7.41
N HIS A 404 13.69 -14.64 -7.78
CA HIS A 404 13.42 -13.56 -8.73
C HIS A 404 13.53 -12.19 -8.04
N SER A 405 13.97 -11.17 -8.78
CA SER A 405 14.17 -9.81 -8.26
C SER A 405 14.14 -8.77 -9.38
N SER A 406 14.22 -7.49 -9.02
CA SER A 406 14.37 -6.38 -9.97
C SER A 406 15.68 -6.45 -10.78
N HIS A 407 16.68 -7.20 -10.32
CA HIS A 407 17.95 -7.43 -11.02
C HIS A 407 17.93 -8.65 -11.95
N SER A 408 17.17 -9.69 -11.60
CA SER A 408 17.18 -10.98 -12.31
C SER A 408 15.96 -11.22 -13.21
N THR A 409 14.89 -10.41 -13.10
CA THR A 409 13.62 -10.69 -13.78
C THR A 409 12.99 -9.44 -14.36
N ALA A 410 12.70 -9.46 -15.67
CA ALA A 410 12.18 -8.31 -16.41
C ALA A 410 10.89 -7.70 -15.81
N PHE A 411 10.00 -8.53 -15.27
CA PHE A 411 8.75 -8.07 -14.63
C PHE A 411 9.00 -7.16 -13.42
N PHE A 412 10.06 -7.40 -12.66
CA PHE A 412 10.40 -6.62 -11.46
C PHE A 412 11.33 -5.44 -11.77
N LYS A 413 11.85 -5.33 -12.99
CA LYS A 413 12.73 -4.23 -13.40
C LYS A 413 12.05 -2.87 -13.17
N GLY A 414 12.77 -1.92 -12.58
CA GLY A 414 12.28 -0.57 -12.31
C GLY A 414 11.40 -0.43 -11.06
N LYS A 415 10.92 -1.54 -10.47
CA LYS A 415 10.17 -1.52 -9.21
C LYS A 415 11.05 -1.02 -8.04
N PRO A 416 10.50 -0.24 -7.10
CA PRO A 416 11.27 0.45 -6.06
C PRO A 416 11.61 -0.47 -4.87
N THR A 417 12.12 -1.67 -5.15
CA THR A 417 12.45 -2.68 -4.15
C THR A 417 13.51 -3.64 -4.67
N SER A 418 14.39 -4.08 -3.77
CA SER A 418 15.38 -5.14 -3.98
C SER A 418 14.92 -6.49 -3.42
N ARG A 419 13.65 -6.62 -3.03
CA ARG A 419 13.08 -7.85 -2.45
C ARG A 419 13.29 -9.04 -3.37
N LEU A 420 13.71 -10.15 -2.75
CA LEU A 420 13.85 -11.45 -3.38
C LEU A 420 12.53 -12.23 -3.27
N VAL A 421 12.08 -12.75 -4.41
CA VAL A 421 10.85 -13.54 -4.55
C VAL A 421 11.24 -15.00 -4.73
N THR A 422 11.07 -15.81 -3.67
CA THR A 422 11.53 -17.21 -3.56
C THR A 422 10.58 -18.22 -4.20
N SER A 423 9.34 -17.83 -4.46
CA SER A 423 8.30 -18.69 -5.04
C SER A 423 7.23 -17.85 -5.73
N GLN A 424 6.32 -18.48 -6.47
CA GLN A 424 5.23 -17.76 -7.14
C GLN A 424 4.37 -16.91 -6.17
N HIS A 425 4.26 -17.34 -4.91
CA HIS A 425 3.46 -16.66 -3.90
C HIS A 425 4.13 -16.76 -2.51
N PRO A 426 5.13 -15.92 -2.19
CA PRO A 426 5.90 -16.00 -0.94
C PRO A 426 5.06 -15.89 0.33
N TYR A 427 3.92 -15.19 0.30
CA TYR A 427 2.99 -15.22 1.44
C TYR A 427 2.43 -16.62 1.72
N ALA A 428 2.11 -17.39 0.67
CA ALA A 428 1.55 -18.74 0.82
C ALA A 428 2.64 -19.72 1.27
N GLU A 429 3.87 -19.55 0.80
CA GLU A 429 5.06 -20.23 1.34
C GLU A 429 5.22 -19.98 2.85
N ARG A 430 5.23 -18.71 3.26
CA ARG A 430 5.67 -18.29 4.60
C ARG A 430 4.59 -18.37 5.67
N PHE A 431 3.33 -18.08 5.34
CA PHE A 431 2.23 -17.96 6.31
C PHE A 431 1.22 -19.11 6.25
N ILE A 432 1.26 -19.95 5.21
CA ILE A 432 0.34 -21.08 5.04
C ILE A 432 1.10 -22.41 5.07
N GLY A 433 1.98 -22.65 4.10
CA GLY A 433 2.79 -23.87 4.04
C GLY A 433 1.97 -25.16 3.87
N ARG A 434 2.59 -26.30 4.17
CA ARG A 434 1.94 -27.62 4.09
C ARG A 434 0.88 -27.79 5.19
N PRO A 435 -0.21 -28.53 4.95
CA PRO A 435 -0.48 -29.33 3.75
C PRO A 435 -1.10 -28.55 2.58
N HIS A 436 -1.51 -27.29 2.78
CA HIS A 436 -2.22 -26.50 1.78
C HIS A 436 -1.35 -26.03 0.62
N VAL A 437 -0.04 -25.86 0.83
CA VAL A 437 0.92 -25.35 -0.16
C VAL A 437 2.07 -26.32 -0.29
N TRP A 438 2.31 -26.79 -1.51
CA TRP A 438 3.40 -27.70 -1.87
C TRP A 438 4.30 -27.01 -2.87
N MET A 439 5.53 -26.70 -2.46
CA MET A 439 6.53 -26.13 -3.35
C MET A 439 7.24 -27.22 -4.12
N VAL A 440 7.50 -26.97 -5.41
CA VAL A 440 8.26 -27.85 -6.29
C VAL A 440 9.19 -27.05 -7.18
N ASP A 441 10.35 -27.62 -7.51
CA ASP A 441 11.10 -27.20 -8.69
C ASP A 441 10.42 -27.74 -9.94
N VAL A 442 9.93 -26.83 -10.79
CA VAL A 442 9.22 -27.16 -12.03
C VAL A 442 10.14 -27.86 -13.05
N GLY A 443 11.46 -27.63 -12.97
CA GLY A 443 12.45 -28.33 -13.80
C GLY A 443 12.69 -29.78 -13.38
N ASN A 444 12.41 -30.13 -12.12
CA ASN A 444 12.58 -31.47 -11.58
C ASN A 444 11.27 -32.28 -11.70
N LEU A 445 11.07 -32.91 -12.86
CA LEU A 445 9.84 -33.65 -13.15
C LEU A 445 9.57 -34.81 -12.18
N SER A 446 10.60 -35.42 -11.60
CA SER A 446 10.45 -36.48 -10.60
C SER A 446 9.92 -35.92 -9.26
N GLU A 447 10.41 -34.75 -8.84
CA GLU A 447 9.88 -34.03 -7.66
C GLU A 447 8.41 -33.63 -7.87
N VAL A 448 8.08 -33.12 -9.07
CA VAL A 448 6.70 -32.80 -9.44
C VAL A 448 5.80 -34.03 -9.36
N GLU A 449 6.21 -35.15 -9.97
CA GLU A 449 5.41 -36.38 -9.98
C GLU A 449 5.18 -36.92 -8.56
N ALA A 450 6.23 -36.94 -7.73
CA ALA A 450 6.13 -37.34 -6.33
C ALA A 450 5.17 -36.43 -5.54
N ALA A 451 5.24 -35.11 -5.74
CA ALA A 451 4.32 -34.16 -5.11
C ALA A 451 2.87 -34.39 -5.55
N VAL A 452 2.62 -34.60 -6.84
CA VAL A 452 1.26 -34.85 -7.37
C VAL A 452 0.67 -36.14 -6.78
N ILE A 453 1.45 -37.23 -6.73
CA ILE A 453 1.01 -38.50 -6.12
C ILE A 453 0.70 -38.29 -4.63
N ALA A 454 1.57 -37.61 -3.91
CA ALA A 454 1.37 -37.32 -2.49
C ALA A 454 0.09 -36.49 -2.26
N ILE A 455 -0.10 -35.39 -3.01
CA ILE A 455 -1.28 -34.53 -2.91
C ILE A 455 -2.57 -35.31 -3.21
N LYS A 456 -2.57 -36.14 -4.26
CA LYS A 456 -3.70 -36.98 -4.62
C LYS A 456 -4.08 -37.96 -3.50
N SER A 457 -3.09 -38.51 -2.80
CA SER A 457 -3.31 -39.44 -1.69
C SER A 457 -3.72 -38.78 -0.37
N LEU A 458 -3.63 -37.46 -0.25
CA LEU A 458 -4.04 -36.76 0.96
C LEU A 458 -5.56 -36.90 1.17
N PRO A 459 -6.02 -36.99 2.44
CA PRO A 459 -7.42 -36.75 2.74
C PRO A 459 -7.84 -35.34 2.32
N ALA A 460 -9.14 -35.06 2.33
CA ALA A 460 -9.65 -33.72 2.06
C ALA A 460 -8.96 -32.70 3.00
N VAL A 461 -8.27 -31.71 2.42
CA VAL A 461 -7.61 -30.66 3.17
C VAL A 461 -8.65 -29.62 3.58
N GLU A 462 -8.63 -29.23 4.85
CA GLU A 462 -9.57 -28.25 5.38
C GLU A 462 -9.43 -26.90 4.66
N PRO A 463 -10.53 -26.31 4.15
CA PRO A 463 -10.50 -24.98 3.58
C PRO A 463 -9.95 -23.97 4.58
N LEU A 464 -8.96 -23.19 4.14
CA LEU A 464 -8.26 -22.23 5.01
C LEU A 464 -8.27 -20.84 4.39
N LEU A 465 -8.84 -19.88 5.11
CA LEU A 465 -8.75 -18.46 4.79
C LEU A 465 -8.07 -17.74 5.96
N PRO A 466 -6.84 -17.23 5.80
CA PRO A 466 -6.21 -16.45 6.84
C PRO A 466 -7.07 -15.25 7.22
N TYR A 467 -7.21 -15.01 8.53
CA TYR A 467 -8.15 -14.03 9.06
C TYR A 467 -7.95 -12.61 8.48
N GLU A 468 -6.71 -12.20 8.20
CA GLU A 468 -6.37 -10.91 7.61
C GLU A 468 -6.87 -10.68 6.18
N PHE A 469 -7.27 -11.74 5.49
CA PHE A 469 -7.92 -11.71 4.17
C PHE A 469 -9.44 -11.94 4.26
N THR A 470 -10.03 -11.89 5.46
CA THR A 470 -11.48 -11.79 5.66
C THR A 470 -11.91 -10.31 5.71
N ALA A 471 -13.19 -10.01 5.46
CA ALA A 471 -13.70 -8.65 5.65
C ALA A 471 -13.54 -8.17 7.11
N GLN A 472 -13.68 -9.06 8.09
CA GLN A 472 -13.51 -8.73 9.50
C GLN A 472 -12.06 -8.37 9.82
N GLY A 473 -11.10 -9.16 9.33
CA GLY A 473 -9.68 -8.89 9.51
C GLY A 473 -9.21 -7.63 8.77
N MET A 474 -9.68 -7.41 7.54
CA MET A 474 -9.37 -6.18 6.82
C MET A 474 -9.98 -4.95 7.51
N LEU A 475 -11.23 -5.02 7.97
CA LEU A 475 -11.89 -3.91 8.65
C LEU A 475 -11.19 -3.55 9.97
N GLU A 476 -10.78 -4.56 10.76
CA GLU A 476 -9.99 -4.36 11.98
C GLU A 476 -8.63 -3.69 11.70
N ARG A 477 -7.92 -4.15 10.66
CA ARG A 477 -6.63 -3.59 10.26
C ARG A 477 -6.74 -2.13 9.82
N VAL A 478 -7.70 -1.84 8.94
CA VAL A 478 -7.93 -0.46 8.47
C VAL A 478 -8.41 0.42 9.62
N TYR A 479 -9.27 -0.10 10.51
CA TYR A 479 -9.69 0.62 11.72
C TYR A 479 -8.48 1.02 12.59
N ALA A 480 -7.55 0.09 12.83
CA ALA A 480 -6.35 0.37 13.61
C ALA A 480 -5.46 1.43 12.94
N TYR A 481 -5.21 1.33 11.61
CA TYR A 481 -4.43 2.35 10.90
C TYR A 481 -5.07 3.74 10.97
N LEU A 482 -6.38 3.84 10.74
CA LEU A 482 -7.09 5.12 10.78
C LEU A 482 -7.19 5.69 12.20
N THR A 483 -7.12 4.85 13.22
CA THR A 483 -7.15 5.28 14.62
C THR A 483 -5.76 5.70 15.09
N HIS A 484 -4.71 5.00 14.66
CA HIS A 484 -3.39 5.11 15.27
C HIS A 484 -2.27 5.67 14.38
N GLN A 485 -2.28 5.41 13.07
CA GLN A 485 -1.30 6.01 12.14
C GLN A 485 -1.72 7.41 11.66
N VAL A 486 -3.00 7.74 11.81
CA VAL A 486 -3.58 9.01 11.36
C VAL A 486 -3.85 9.97 12.53
N GLY A 487 -3.76 9.47 13.78
CA GLY A 487 -3.81 10.22 15.03
C GLY A 487 -4.27 11.68 14.90
N LEU A 488 -5.59 11.88 14.76
CA LEU A 488 -6.13 13.23 14.65
C LEU A 488 -5.81 14.00 15.93
N SER A 489 -4.81 14.87 15.86
CA SER A 489 -4.63 15.93 16.84
C SER A 489 -5.90 16.79 16.81
N LEU A 490 -6.65 16.72 17.90
CA LEU A 490 -7.63 17.74 18.23
C LEU A 490 -6.88 19.09 18.23
N ASN A 491 -7.17 19.90 17.21
CA ASN A 491 -6.78 21.30 17.03
C ASN A 491 -5.31 21.59 16.70
N HIS A 492 -5.01 21.67 15.40
CA HIS A 492 -4.06 22.68 14.92
C HIS A 492 -4.84 23.97 14.59
N ARG A 493 -5.15 24.76 15.63
CA ARG A 493 -5.37 26.20 15.47
C ARG A 493 -4.13 26.90 15.96
N GLY A 494 -3.47 27.65 15.08
CA GLY A 494 -2.40 28.55 15.47
C GLY A 494 -2.86 29.56 16.52
N SER A 495 -1.90 29.96 17.35
CA SER A 495 -1.96 31.01 18.36
C SER A 495 -2.72 30.71 19.66
N SER A 496 -2.00 30.30 20.70
CA SER A 496 -1.79 31.15 21.89
C SER A 496 -1.15 30.36 23.04
N ARG A 497 -0.41 31.11 23.87
CA ARG A 497 0.34 30.68 25.05
C ARG A 497 -0.64 30.17 26.12
N ASP A 498 -0.79 28.87 26.29
CA ASP A 498 -1.02 28.32 27.64
C ASP A 498 -0.67 26.84 27.71
N MET A 499 0.22 26.50 28.64
CA MET A 499 0.78 25.15 28.81
C MET A 499 0.47 24.70 30.23
N SER A 500 -0.79 24.38 30.52
CA SER A 500 -1.11 23.41 31.56
C SER A 500 -2.52 22.86 31.37
N SER A 501 -2.68 21.58 31.69
CA SER A 501 -3.98 20.98 32.04
C SER A 501 -4.88 20.50 30.89
N TYR A 502 -4.48 19.48 30.12
CA TYR A 502 -5.39 18.40 29.68
C TYR A 502 -4.61 17.12 29.35
N HIS A 503 -4.67 16.13 30.25
CA HIS A 503 -4.38 14.73 29.93
C HIS A 503 -5.50 14.18 29.02
N ARG A 504 -5.28 14.16 27.70
CA ARG A 504 -6.06 13.37 26.74
C ARG A 504 -5.06 12.58 25.89
N LEU A 505 -5.33 11.30 25.63
CA LEU A 505 -4.44 10.40 24.89
C LEU A 505 -4.01 11.02 23.54
N PHE A 506 -2.78 11.50 23.48
CA PHE A 506 -2.13 11.97 22.26
C PHE A 506 -1.63 10.75 21.47
N VAL A 507 -2.41 10.30 20.49
CA VAL A 507 -1.91 9.39 19.44
C VAL A 507 -1.37 10.27 18.32
N LYS A 508 -0.05 10.20 18.07
CA LYS A 508 0.67 11.02 17.08
C LYS A 508 0.60 10.40 15.69
N ASP A 509 0.44 11.22 14.66
CA ASP A 509 0.33 10.85 13.25
C ASP A 509 1.54 11.29 12.42
N PHE A 510 1.57 10.93 11.13
CA PHE A 510 2.62 11.39 10.21
C PHE A 510 2.67 12.92 10.02
N CYS A 511 1.64 13.67 10.44
CA CYS A 511 1.57 15.12 10.32
C CYS A 511 2.10 15.86 11.56
N SER A 512 2.39 15.15 12.65
CA SER A 512 2.82 15.74 13.92
C SER A 512 4.32 15.55 14.14
N PRO A 513 5.09 16.63 14.46
CA PRO A 513 6.49 16.48 14.81
C PRO A 513 6.63 15.76 16.17
N GLY A 514 7.11 14.52 16.14
CA GLY A 514 7.52 13.78 17.33
C GLY A 514 7.47 12.25 17.17
N PRO A 515 7.96 11.48 18.16
CA PRO A 515 8.08 10.04 18.03
C PRO A 515 6.70 9.37 17.89
N GLN A 516 6.54 8.55 16.86
CA GLN A 516 5.38 7.70 16.65
C GLN A 516 5.23 6.75 17.84
N ARG A 517 4.04 6.71 18.45
CA ARG A 517 3.76 5.92 19.67
C ARG A 517 2.96 4.65 19.39
N TRP A 518 2.69 4.36 18.12
CA TRP A 518 1.99 3.17 17.68
C TRP A 518 2.76 2.49 16.54
N PRO A 519 3.10 1.19 16.65
CA PRO A 519 2.81 0.29 17.78
C PRO A 519 3.37 0.75 19.14
N PRO A 520 2.81 0.29 20.28
CA PRO A 520 3.30 0.69 21.61
C PRO A 520 4.72 0.19 21.82
N SER A 521 5.58 1.01 22.45
CA SER A 521 6.99 0.66 22.67
C SER A 521 7.20 -0.62 23.50
N SER A 522 6.19 -1.07 24.25
CA SER A 522 6.19 -2.36 24.95
C SER A 522 6.28 -3.56 24.01
N ALA A 523 5.83 -3.43 22.76
CA ALA A 523 5.93 -4.48 21.75
C ALA A 523 7.35 -4.60 21.15
N MET A 524 8.22 -3.61 21.37
CA MET A 524 9.55 -3.56 20.76
C MET A 524 10.49 -4.60 21.38
N GLN A 525 11.05 -5.44 20.51
CA GLN A 525 12.06 -6.42 20.84
C GLN A 525 13.27 -6.21 19.92
N ALA A 526 14.42 -5.82 20.49
CA ALA A 526 15.64 -5.62 19.72
C ALA A 526 16.30 -6.98 19.42
N VAL A 527 16.77 -7.15 18.18
CA VAL A 527 17.48 -8.34 17.70
C VAL A 527 18.75 -7.90 16.97
N ALA A 528 19.88 -8.54 17.25
CA ALA A 528 21.08 -8.40 16.40
C ALA A 528 21.00 -9.43 15.27
N SER A 529 21.13 -8.99 14.01
CA SER A 529 21.20 -9.91 12.87
C SER A 529 22.58 -10.55 12.74
N GLU A 530 22.63 -11.73 12.12
CA GLU A 530 23.90 -12.24 11.60
C GLU A 530 24.38 -11.37 10.42
N GLY A 531 25.69 -11.41 10.15
CA GLY A 531 26.24 -10.75 8.96
C GLY A 531 25.60 -11.32 7.68
N GLY A 532 25.23 -10.45 6.76
CA GLY A 532 24.52 -10.81 5.53
C GLY A 532 23.02 -11.07 5.71
N VAL A 533 22.46 -10.88 6.91
CA VAL A 533 21.02 -11.08 7.18
C VAL A 533 20.32 -9.74 7.38
N SER A 534 19.18 -9.55 6.70
CA SER A 534 18.33 -8.36 6.82
C SER A 534 17.59 -8.32 8.16
N CYS A 535 17.07 -7.15 8.55
CA CYS A 535 16.22 -7.08 9.74
C CYS A 535 14.88 -7.78 9.56
N GLN A 536 14.34 -7.80 8.34
CA GLN A 536 13.15 -8.57 7.99
C GLN A 536 13.32 -10.06 8.30
N ASP A 537 14.46 -10.64 7.92
CA ASP A 537 14.72 -12.07 8.09
C ASP A 537 15.17 -12.40 9.52
N ALA A 538 15.98 -11.54 10.14
CA ALA A 538 16.41 -11.71 11.53
C ALA A 538 15.21 -11.70 12.51
N CYS A 539 14.27 -10.77 12.33
CA CYS A 539 13.04 -10.76 13.13
C CYS A 539 12.20 -12.01 12.87
N TRP A 540 12.08 -12.44 11.61
CA TRP A 540 11.28 -13.61 11.26
C TRP A 540 11.82 -14.91 11.82
N ALA A 541 13.14 -15.10 11.81
CA ALA A 541 13.79 -16.26 12.42
C ALA A 541 13.50 -16.38 13.92
N ARG A 542 13.09 -15.28 14.57
CA ARG A 542 12.65 -15.23 15.98
C ARG A 542 11.13 -15.30 16.15
N GLY A 543 10.36 -15.55 15.09
CA GLY A 543 8.89 -15.54 15.13
C GLY A 543 8.28 -14.15 15.29
N LEU A 544 9.00 -13.11 14.89
CA LEU A 544 8.61 -11.70 14.98
C LEU A 544 8.54 -11.06 13.58
N VAL A 545 8.11 -9.81 13.50
CA VAL A 545 8.23 -8.98 12.30
C VAL A 545 9.06 -7.74 12.58
N CYS A 546 9.80 -7.26 11.60
CA CYS A 546 10.49 -5.97 11.72
C CYS A 546 9.46 -4.84 11.80
N GLU A 547 9.68 -3.88 12.71
CA GLU A 547 8.81 -2.72 12.91
C GLU A 547 9.62 -1.42 12.73
N PRO A 548 9.53 -0.76 11.57
CA PRO A 548 10.41 0.35 11.25
C PRO A 548 10.18 1.59 12.13
N SER A 549 8.97 1.77 12.69
CA SER A 549 8.69 2.90 13.59
C SER A 549 9.52 2.87 14.90
N PHE A 550 10.10 1.71 15.23
CA PHE A 550 10.94 1.51 16.41
C PHE A 550 12.44 1.69 16.16
N PHE A 551 12.88 1.92 14.91
CA PHE A 551 14.29 2.20 14.65
C PHE A 551 14.88 3.35 15.48
N PRO A 552 14.18 4.48 15.71
CA PRO A 552 14.66 5.52 16.62
C PRO A 552 14.99 5.02 18.03
N LEU A 553 14.31 3.99 18.54
CA LEU A 553 14.53 3.41 19.87
C LEU A 553 15.79 2.55 19.94
N VAL A 554 16.20 1.97 18.81
CA VAL A 554 17.40 1.12 18.72
C VAL A 554 18.60 1.84 18.09
N ASN A 555 18.46 3.11 17.70
CA ASN A 555 19.51 3.95 17.15
C ASN A 555 20.34 4.65 18.26
N THR A 556 20.76 3.91 19.28
CA THR A 556 21.52 4.43 20.44
C THR A 556 22.60 3.44 20.87
N GLN A 557 23.72 3.92 21.42
CA GLN A 557 24.78 3.05 21.94
C GLN A 557 24.28 2.05 22.99
N ASP A 558 23.34 2.46 23.85
CA ASP A 558 22.75 1.58 24.86
C ASP A 558 21.98 0.40 24.25
N ALA A 559 21.34 0.59 23.09
CA ALA A 559 20.64 -0.49 22.41
C ALA A 559 21.61 -1.58 21.93
N PHE A 560 22.80 -1.19 21.45
CA PHE A 560 23.87 -2.11 21.08
C PHE A 560 24.38 -2.86 22.31
N ALA A 561 24.65 -2.14 23.41
CA ALA A 561 25.16 -2.74 24.65
C ALA A 561 24.18 -3.79 25.23
N ARG A 562 22.87 -3.53 25.18
CA ARG A 562 21.83 -4.51 25.60
C ARG A 562 21.82 -5.79 24.76
N LEU A 563 22.31 -5.73 23.53
CA LEU A 563 22.48 -6.89 22.64
C LEU A 563 23.86 -7.53 22.75
N GLY A 564 24.68 -7.11 23.71
CA GLY A 564 26.04 -7.61 23.90
C GLY A 564 27.07 -7.05 22.91
N LEU A 565 26.68 -6.05 22.09
CA LEU A 565 27.57 -5.42 21.11
C LEU A 565 28.28 -4.24 21.77
N ARG A 566 29.56 -4.40 22.10
CA ARG A 566 30.36 -3.36 22.77
C ARG A 566 30.96 -2.41 21.73
N CYS A 567 30.53 -1.16 21.75
CA CYS A 567 31.03 -0.11 20.85
C CYS A 567 32.41 0.38 21.32
N GLY A 568 33.44 0.15 20.52
CA GLY A 568 34.75 0.80 20.66
C GLY A 568 34.75 2.24 20.14
N ALA A 569 33.95 2.52 19.11
CA ALA A 569 33.68 3.85 18.59
C ALA A 569 32.22 3.96 18.10
N VAL A 570 31.72 5.19 17.98
CA VAL A 570 30.38 5.48 17.45
C VAL A 570 30.50 6.44 16.28
N GLU A 571 29.91 6.07 15.15
CA GLU A 571 29.89 6.88 13.92
C GLU A 571 28.43 7.12 13.51
N ARG A 572 28.12 8.29 12.93
CA ARG A 572 26.82 8.56 12.30
C ARG A 572 26.95 8.48 10.80
N ARG A 573 25.96 7.84 10.15
CA ARG A 573 25.95 7.63 8.70
C ARG A 573 24.52 7.67 8.16
N ALA A 574 24.31 8.39 7.06
CA ALA A 574 23.09 8.32 6.27
C ALA A 574 23.13 7.06 5.35
N SER A 575 22.49 5.96 5.78
CA SER A 575 22.45 4.71 5.01
C SER A 575 21.24 3.86 5.36
N HIS A 576 20.64 3.18 4.39
CA HIS A 576 19.53 2.25 4.67
C HIS A 576 19.96 0.98 5.45
N LEU A 577 21.26 0.77 5.63
CA LEU A 577 21.80 -0.42 6.32
C LEU A 577 22.10 -0.19 7.81
N VAL A 578 21.90 1.02 8.35
CA VAL A 578 22.18 1.34 9.76
C VAL A 578 20.86 1.55 10.56
N PRO A 579 20.82 1.28 11.88
CA PRO A 579 21.93 1.01 12.80
C PRO A 579 22.58 -0.37 12.61
N ALA A 580 23.91 -0.41 12.63
CA ALA A 580 24.69 -1.63 12.43
C ALA A 580 26.01 -1.62 13.21
N PHE A 581 26.52 -2.80 13.53
CA PHE A 581 27.77 -3.03 14.23
C PHE A 581 28.80 -3.66 13.29
N THR A 582 29.96 -3.03 13.15
CA THR A 582 31.09 -3.61 12.41
C THR A 582 32.02 -4.32 13.39
N HIS A 583 32.22 -5.63 13.18
CA HIS A 583 33.15 -6.41 14.00
C HIS A 583 34.58 -5.90 13.83
N ASN A 584 34.93 -5.47 12.61
CA ASN A 584 36.19 -4.78 12.36
C ASN A 584 36.16 -3.39 13.02
N GLY A 585 37.04 -3.18 14.01
CA GLY A 585 37.11 -1.95 14.81
C GLY A 585 36.07 -1.83 15.93
N SER A 586 35.09 -2.73 16.02
CA SER A 586 33.98 -2.65 16.99
C SER A 586 33.21 -1.32 16.91
N HIS A 587 32.90 -0.83 15.70
CA HIS A 587 32.18 0.44 15.54
C HIS A 587 30.67 0.22 15.58
N CYS A 588 29.97 1.12 16.28
CA CYS A 588 28.52 1.22 16.24
C CYS A 588 28.13 2.36 15.30
N LEU A 589 27.51 2.00 14.18
CA LEU A 589 27.03 2.93 13.17
C LEU A 589 25.58 3.29 13.48
N LEU A 590 25.33 4.57 13.73
CA LEU A 590 24.00 5.13 13.98
C LEU A 590 23.47 5.85 12.73
N GLN A 591 22.15 5.80 12.53
CA GLN A 591 21.47 6.52 11.47
C GLN A 591 21.48 8.03 11.72
N GLU A 592 21.75 8.79 10.67
CA GLU A 592 21.64 10.25 10.63
C GLU A 592 20.37 10.74 9.93
N GLU A 593 19.91 10.02 8.89
CA GLU A 593 18.74 10.36 8.09
C GLU A 593 17.58 9.40 8.41
N THR A 594 16.54 9.91 9.06
CA THR A 594 15.46 9.06 9.61
C THR A 594 14.62 8.40 8.52
N LEU A 595 14.50 9.00 7.34
CA LEU A 595 13.80 8.40 6.20
C LEU A 595 14.54 7.20 5.59
N LEU A 596 15.78 6.94 6.01
CA LEU A 596 16.56 5.77 5.60
C LEU A 596 16.48 4.60 6.57
N PHE A 597 15.76 4.71 7.69
CA PHE A 597 15.50 3.52 8.50
C PHE A 597 14.79 2.44 7.67
N SER A 598 15.33 1.23 7.66
CA SER A 598 14.91 0.17 6.73
C SER A 598 15.01 -1.22 7.34
N CYS A 599 13.93 -1.98 7.25
CA CYS A 599 13.89 -3.40 7.56
C CYS A 599 14.60 -4.23 6.47
N ALA A 600 14.47 -3.80 5.21
CA ALA A 600 15.19 -4.35 4.07
C ALA A 600 16.69 -4.00 4.10
N GLY A 601 17.48 -4.77 3.37
CA GLY A 601 18.92 -4.60 3.23
C GLY A 601 19.73 -5.46 4.21
N ALA A 602 20.68 -6.20 3.64
CA ALA A 602 21.64 -7.05 4.33
C ALA A 602 23.04 -6.45 4.23
N GLY A 603 23.87 -6.67 5.25
CA GLY A 603 25.23 -6.14 5.31
C GLY A 603 25.94 -6.61 6.57
N GLU A 604 26.45 -5.67 7.35
CA GLU A 604 27.01 -5.93 8.69
C GLU A 604 25.94 -6.43 9.67
N THR A 605 26.34 -6.78 10.91
CA THR A 605 25.40 -7.11 11.99
C THR A 605 24.45 -5.93 12.24
N ARG A 606 23.18 -6.05 11.87
CA ARG A 606 22.19 -4.99 12.01
C ARG A 606 21.53 -5.04 13.38
N VAL A 607 21.22 -3.87 13.94
CA VAL A 607 20.39 -3.76 15.13
C VAL A 607 18.94 -3.56 14.69
N CYS A 608 18.15 -4.60 14.84
CA CYS A 608 16.83 -4.75 14.25
C CYS A 608 15.73 -4.57 15.30
N PRO A 609 14.83 -3.59 15.12
CA PRO A 609 13.65 -3.48 15.94
C PRO A 609 12.57 -4.44 15.43
N CYS A 610 12.21 -5.41 16.24
CA CYS A 610 11.15 -6.36 15.95
C CYS A 610 9.93 -6.10 16.83
N ARG A 611 8.78 -6.66 16.44
CA ARG A 611 7.58 -6.76 17.26
C ARG A 611 6.89 -8.10 17.09
N ASP A 612 6.07 -8.46 18.05
CA ASP A 612 5.14 -9.57 17.92
C ASP A 612 3.99 -9.22 16.96
N PHE A 613 3.20 -10.24 16.61
CA PHE A 613 2.00 -10.07 15.80
C PHE A 613 0.91 -11.05 16.23
N ARG A 614 -0.34 -10.71 15.91
CA ARG A 614 -1.49 -11.59 16.09
C ARG A 614 -1.51 -12.62 14.97
N ARG A 615 -1.64 -13.90 15.31
CA ARG A 615 -1.70 -14.98 14.31
C ARG A 615 -2.86 -14.73 13.33
N GLY A 616 -2.56 -14.69 12.03
CA GLY A 616 -3.52 -14.36 10.98
C GLY A 616 -3.88 -12.88 10.88
N GLN A 617 -3.16 -11.97 11.55
CA GLN A 617 -3.25 -10.52 11.41
C GLN A 617 -1.87 -9.88 11.65
N VAL A 618 -0.95 -10.06 10.68
CA VAL A 618 0.46 -9.69 10.87
C VAL A 618 0.69 -8.19 11.02
N ALA A 619 -0.23 -7.39 10.49
CA ALA A 619 -0.24 -5.93 10.61
C ALA A 619 -0.33 -5.42 12.06
N LEU A 620 -0.87 -6.24 12.99
CA LEU A 620 -1.15 -5.80 14.36
C LEU A 620 -0.37 -6.66 15.37
N CYS A 621 0.36 -6.00 16.27
CA CYS A 621 0.86 -6.62 17.50
C CYS A 621 -0.29 -7.01 18.44
N ARG A 622 -0.02 -7.80 19.48
CA ARG A 622 -1.03 -8.19 20.47
C ARG A 622 -1.66 -6.99 21.17
N ASP A 623 -0.87 -5.94 21.41
CA ASP A 623 -1.30 -4.72 22.12
C ASP A 623 -1.63 -3.55 21.16
N CYS A 624 -1.87 -3.84 19.87
CA CYS A 624 -2.07 -2.83 18.84
C CYS A 624 -3.55 -2.48 18.57
N SER A 625 -4.47 -3.08 19.33
CA SER A 625 -5.94 -2.98 19.15
C SER A 625 -6.64 -2.14 20.20
#